data_AF-A0A256F218-F1
#
_entry.id   AF-A0A256F218-F1
#
_cell.length_a   1.000
_cell.length_b   1.000
_cell.length_c   1.000
_cell.angle_alpha   90.00
_cell.angle_beta   90.00
_cell.angle_gamma   90.00
#
_symmetry.space_group_name_H-M   'P 1'
#
loop_
_entity.id
_entity.type
_entity.pdbx_description
1 polymer ?
#
loop_
_entity_poly.entity_id
_entity_poly.type
_entity_poly.pdbx_seq_one_letter_code
_entity_poly.pdbx_strand_id
1 'polypeptide(L)'
;MARDIYPHDFLSDHFYIVAITPWDEKSSKDEKLKSLIETGVKSLDTAAMAKFKQPYINVGWEEERVKLLEDMENSEFFQLIRKDLVVSLYNQKEAWPKFGYEGSSFEHGGYLHRGFDDIDWLSES
;
A
#
# COMPACT_ATOMS: atom_id res chain seq x y z
N MET A 1 1.88 -9.04 3.46
CA MET A 1 2.50 -8.02 2.60
C MET A 1 1.80 -6.67 2.73
N ALA A 2 0.52 -6.50 2.34
CA ALA A 2 -0.12 -5.17 2.40
C ALA A 2 -0.07 -4.50 3.79
N ARG A 3 -0.36 -5.26 4.86
CA ARG A 3 -0.19 -4.80 6.26
C ARG A 3 1.26 -4.49 6.63
N ASP A 4 2.21 -5.25 6.11
CA ASP A 4 3.63 -5.03 6.40
C ASP A 4 4.16 -3.78 5.66
N ILE A 5 3.54 -3.36 4.54
CA ILE A 5 3.87 -2.13 3.81
C ILE A 5 3.25 -0.89 4.46
N TYR A 6 2.00 -0.99 4.92
CA TYR A 6 1.29 0.08 5.62
C TYR A 6 0.69 -0.45 6.92
N PRO A 7 1.48 -0.58 8.00
CA PRO A 7 1.02 -1.15 9.25
C PRO A 7 0.10 -0.18 10.01
N HIS A 8 -1.11 -0.63 10.31
CA HIS A 8 -2.07 0.07 11.19
C HIS A 8 -2.76 -0.92 12.14
N ASP A 9 -2.37 -0.93 13.41
CA ASP A 9 -2.95 -1.82 14.43
C ASP A 9 -4.45 -1.59 14.66
N PHE A 10 -4.92 -0.36 14.45
CA PHE A 10 -6.31 0.03 14.64
C PHE A 10 -7.22 -0.29 13.44
N LEU A 11 -6.65 -0.71 12.30
CA LEU A 11 -7.41 -1.14 11.12
C LEU A 11 -7.60 -2.65 11.13
N SER A 12 -8.85 -3.08 10.95
CA SER A 12 -9.19 -4.49 10.72
C SER A 12 -8.71 -4.96 9.35
N ASP A 13 -8.57 -6.29 9.18
CA ASP A 13 -8.13 -6.89 7.92
C ASP A 13 -9.05 -6.58 6.73
N HIS A 14 -10.32 -6.24 7.00
CA HIS A 14 -11.28 -5.87 5.97
C HIS A 14 -10.77 -4.74 5.07
N PHE A 15 -10.17 -3.69 5.65
CA PHE A 15 -9.64 -2.55 4.88
C PHE A 15 -8.53 -2.99 3.91
N TYR A 16 -7.68 -3.94 4.33
CA TYR A 16 -6.63 -4.47 3.49
C TYR A 16 -7.16 -5.42 2.41
N ILE A 17 -8.17 -6.24 2.73
CA ILE A 17 -8.84 -7.11 1.75
C ILE A 17 -9.49 -6.26 0.65
N VAL A 18 -10.24 -5.22 1.02
CA VAL A 18 -10.85 -4.29 0.07
C VAL A 18 -9.78 -3.59 -0.79
N ALA A 19 -8.67 -3.19 -0.18
CA ALA A 19 -7.58 -2.53 -0.89
C ALA A 19 -6.92 -3.41 -1.98
N ILE A 20 -6.88 -4.73 -1.79
CA ILE A 20 -6.24 -5.67 -2.75
C ILE A 20 -7.22 -6.34 -3.72
N THR A 21 -8.50 -6.42 -3.39
CA THR A 21 -9.52 -7.12 -4.21
C THR A 21 -9.54 -6.64 -5.68
N PRO A 22 -9.37 -5.34 -6.02
CA PRO A 22 -9.37 -4.89 -7.40
C PRO A 22 -8.24 -5.49 -8.27
N TRP A 23 -7.18 -6.05 -7.67
CA TRP A 23 -6.08 -6.63 -8.45
C TRP A 23 -6.47 -7.89 -9.19
N ASP A 24 -7.36 -8.72 -8.64
CA ASP A 24 -7.84 -9.92 -9.36
C ASP A 24 -8.46 -9.52 -10.70
N GLU A 25 -9.30 -8.48 -10.70
CA GLU A 25 -9.92 -7.96 -11.91
C GLU A 25 -8.90 -7.27 -12.82
N LYS A 26 -8.04 -6.37 -12.29
CA LYS A 26 -7.01 -5.67 -13.08
C LYS A 26 -6.06 -6.66 -13.75
N SER A 27 -5.55 -7.64 -13.02
CA SER A 27 -4.66 -8.69 -13.52
C SER A 27 -5.35 -9.65 -14.50
N SER A 28 -6.66 -9.87 -14.39
CA SER A 28 -7.39 -10.66 -15.39
C SER A 28 -7.44 -9.99 -16.78
N LYS A 29 -7.28 -8.66 -16.84
CA LYS A 29 -7.37 -7.84 -18.06
C LYS A 29 -6.00 -7.39 -18.57
N ASP A 30 -4.94 -7.58 -17.80
CA ASP A 30 -3.58 -7.18 -18.12
C ASP A 30 -2.58 -8.29 -17.77
N GLU A 31 -2.13 -9.01 -18.80
CA GLU A 31 -1.17 -10.12 -18.67
C GLU A 31 0.19 -9.65 -18.11
N LYS A 32 0.63 -8.43 -18.43
CA LYS A 32 1.89 -7.89 -17.92
C LYS A 32 1.78 -7.62 -16.43
N LEU A 33 0.68 -7.00 -16.01
CA LEU A 33 0.40 -6.76 -14.60
C LEU A 33 0.31 -8.08 -13.82
N LYS A 34 -0.41 -9.07 -14.36
CA LYS A 34 -0.49 -10.40 -13.77
C LYS A 34 0.88 -11.03 -13.59
N SER A 35 1.69 -11.04 -14.64
CA SER A 35 3.05 -11.61 -14.61
C SER A 35 3.96 -10.89 -13.60
N LEU A 36 3.87 -9.56 -13.53
CA LEU A 36 4.62 -8.76 -12.57
C LEU A 36 4.25 -9.11 -11.12
N ILE A 37 2.96 -9.25 -10.82
CA ILE A 37 2.47 -9.61 -9.48
C ILE A 37 2.89 -11.03 -9.11
N GLU A 38 2.64 -12.02 -9.98
CA GLU A 38 3.00 -13.42 -9.72
C GLU A 38 4.51 -13.60 -9.53
N THR A 39 5.32 -12.95 -10.36
CA THR A 39 6.78 -13.00 -10.26
C THR A 39 7.28 -12.30 -9.00
N GLY A 40 6.69 -11.16 -8.64
CA GLY A 40 7.03 -10.42 -7.43
C GLY A 40 6.73 -11.21 -6.15
N VAL A 41 5.52 -11.78 -6.04
CA VAL A 41 5.13 -12.64 -4.91
C VAL A 41 6.06 -13.86 -4.81
N LYS A 42 6.35 -14.51 -5.93
CA LYS A 42 7.28 -15.65 -5.96
C LYS A 42 8.70 -15.25 -5.53
N SER A 43 9.16 -14.07 -5.93
CA SER A 43 10.48 -13.55 -5.54
C SER A 43 10.55 -13.29 -4.05
N LEU A 44 9.48 -12.73 -3.46
CA LEU A 44 9.36 -12.50 -2.02
C LEU A 44 9.36 -13.82 -1.24
N ASP A 45 8.58 -14.81 -1.67
CA ASP A 45 8.58 -16.14 -1.07
C ASP A 45 9.94 -16.84 -1.23
N THR A 46 10.62 -16.67 -2.36
CA THR A 46 11.96 -17.23 -2.56
C THR A 46 12.97 -16.62 -1.59
N ALA A 47 12.92 -15.30 -1.39
CA ALA A 47 13.77 -14.60 -0.43
C ALA A 47 13.49 -15.06 1.01
N ALA A 48 12.21 -15.20 1.38
CA ALA A 48 11.79 -15.73 2.68
C ALA A 48 12.29 -17.17 2.89
N MET A 49 12.11 -18.04 1.89
CA MET A 49 12.59 -19.42 1.92
C MET A 49 14.11 -19.49 2.02
N ALA A 50 14.85 -18.60 1.35
CA ALA A 50 16.31 -18.57 1.42
C ALA A 50 16.80 -18.24 2.85
N LYS A 51 16.21 -17.18 3.45
CA LYS A 51 16.64 -16.59 4.72
C LYS A 51 16.09 -17.31 5.95
N PHE A 52 14.83 -17.73 5.92
CA PHE A 52 14.08 -18.24 7.07
C PHE A 52 13.56 -19.67 6.90
N LYS A 53 13.79 -20.32 5.74
CA LYS A 53 13.33 -21.69 5.44
C LYS A 53 11.80 -21.87 5.54
N GLN A 54 11.06 -20.79 5.36
CA GLN A 54 9.60 -20.77 5.38
C GLN A 54 9.07 -19.74 4.37
N PRO A 55 7.86 -19.94 3.81
CA PRO A 55 7.26 -18.95 2.91
C PRO A 55 7.02 -17.64 3.67
N TYR A 56 6.91 -16.53 2.93
CA TYR A 56 6.80 -15.18 3.51
C TYR A 56 5.66 -15.08 4.53
N ILE A 57 4.50 -15.68 4.22
CA ILE A 57 3.31 -15.66 5.09
C ILE A 57 3.55 -16.37 6.45
N ASN A 58 4.53 -17.26 6.54
CA ASN A 58 4.85 -17.99 7.75
C ASN A 58 6.01 -17.36 8.53
N VAL A 59 6.66 -16.31 8.01
CA VAL A 59 7.69 -15.57 8.75
C VAL A 59 7.01 -14.82 9.90
N GLY A 60 7.17 -15.35 11.12
CA GLY A 60 6.39 -14.93 12.28
C GLY A 60 6.67 -13.52 12.77
N TRP A 61 7.92 -13.07 12.71
CA TRP A 61 8.31 -11.75 13.20
C TRP A 61 8.10 -10.68 12.12
N GLU A 62 7.38 -9.61 12.47
CA GLU A 62 7.13 -8.50 11.54
C GLU A 62 8.41 -7.84 11.06
N GLU A 63 9.38 -7.60 11.95
CA GLU A 63 10.67 -7.03 11.57
C GLU A 63 11.42 -7.87 10.53
N GLU A 64 11.25 -9.19 10.55
CA GLU A 64 11.86 -10.08 9.55
C GLU A 64 11.15 -9.97 8.19
N ARG A 65 9.82 -9.84 8.21
CA ARG A 65 9.03 -9.60 7.00
C ARG A 65 9.34 -8.22 6.39
N VAL A 66 9.46 -7.19 7.21
CA VAL A 66 9.83 -5.84 6.78
C VAL A 66 11.21 -5.83 6.13
N LYS A 67 12.21 -6.49 6.73
CA LYS A 67 13.54 -6.63 6.11
C LYS A 67 13.50 -7.27 4.72
N LEU A 68 12.66 -8.28 4.51
CA LEU A 68 12.49 -8.89 3.18
C LEU A 68 11.86 -7.92 2.16
N LEU A 69 10.98 -7.02 2.62
CA LEU A 69 10.37 -6.00 1.78
C LEU A 69 11.35 -4.86 1.45
N GLU A 70 12.14 -4.42 2.43
CA GLU A 70 13.24 -3.45 2.25
C GLU A 70 14.25 -3.97 1.22
N ASP A 71 14.64 -5.25 1.31
CA ASP A 71 15.57 -5.89 0.37
C ASP A 71 15.08 -5.84 -1.10
N MET A 72 13.78 -5.67 -1.35
CA MET A 72 13.17 -5.57 -2.68
C MET A 72 12.49 -4.25 -2.99
N GLU A 73 12.71 -3.22 -2.16
CA GLU A 73 11.96 -1.96 -2.23
C GLU A 73 12.11 -1.26 -3.59
N ASN A 74 13.24 -1.46 -4.26
CA ASN A 74 13.55 -0.86 -5.55
C ASN A 74 13.01 -1.67 -6.74
N SER A 75 12.36 -2.81 -6.49
CA SER A 75 11.73 -3.60 -7.55
C SER A 75 10.48 -2.90 -8.11
N GLU A 76 10.23 -3.08 -9.40
CA GLU A 76 9.00 -2.59 -10.05
C GLU A 76 7.74 -3.11 -9.35
N PHE A 77 7.76 -4.38 -8.93
CA PHE A 77 6.69 -5.00 -8.17
C PHE A 77 6.41 -4.26 -6.86
N PHE A 78 7.42 -4.06 -6.00
CA PHE A 78 7.21 -3.41 -4.71
C PHE A 78 6.71 -1.97 -4.89
N GLN A 79 7.30 -1.23 -5.81
CA GLN A 79 6.91 0.15 -6.10
C GLN A 79 5.47 0.24 -6.61
N LEU A 80 5.06 -0.66 -7.50
CA LEU A 80 3.68 -0.73 -7.99
C LEU A 80 2.70 -0.99 -6.84
N ILE A 81 2.96 -2.03 -6.05
CA ILE A 81 2.09 -2.44 -4.95
C ILE A 81 1.97 -1.32 -3.92
N ARG A 82 3.09 -0.72 -3.52
CA ARG A 82 3.13 0.40 -2.57
C ARG A 82 2.33 1.62 -3.07
N LYS A 83 2.44 1.96 -4.35
CA LYS A 83 1.72 3.10 -4.97
C LYS A 83 0.23 2.84 -5.12
N ASP A 84 -0.19 1.62 -5.47
CA ASP A 84 -1.62 1.32 -5.57
C ASP A 84 -2.25 1.25 -4.17
N LEU A 85 -1.58 0.60 -3.20
CA LEU A 85 -2.06 0.47 -1.82
C LEU A 85 -2.26 1.82 -1.11
N VAL A 86 -1.39 2.82 -1.34
CA VAL A 86 -1.61 4.15 -0.72
C VAL A 86 -2.88 4.81 -1.23
N VAL A 87 -3.31 4.50 -2.45
CA VAL A 87 -4.56 5.02 -2.97
C VAL A 87 -5.72 4.15 -2.48
N SER A 88 -5.63 2.83 -2.64
CA SER A 88 -6.75 1.92 -2.37
C SER A 88 -7.05 1.74 -0.88
N LEU A 89 -6.07 1.87 0.02
CA LEU A 89 -6.27 1.76 1.46
C LEU A 89 -6.90 3.05 2.04
N TYR A 90 -6.32 4.21 1.74
CA TYR A 90 -6.73 5.47 2.37
C TYR A 90 -7.95 6.13 1.71
N ASN A 91 -8.32 5.73 0.49
CA ASN A 91 -9.52 6.24 -0.18
C ASN A 91 -10.81 5.46 0.19
N GLN A 92 -10.76 4.60 1.22
CA GLN A 92 -11.94 3.94 1.76
C GLN A 92 -12.63 4.86 2.77
N LYS A 93 -13.81 5.38 2.42
CA LYS A 93 -14.56 6.32 3.27
C LYS A 93 -14.83 5.79 4.69
N GLU A 94 -15.01 4.48 4.83
CA GLU A 94 -15.21 3.83 6.13
C GLU A 94 -13.96 3.91 7.02
N ALA A 95 -12.77 4.06 6.45
CA ALA A 95 -11.51 4.19 7.19
C ALA A 95 -11.31 5.61 7.74
N TRP A 96 -11.94 6.62 7.13
CA TRP A 96 -11.69 8.03 7.42
C TRP A 96 -11.86 8.40 8.90
N PRO A 97 -12.95 8.00 9.61
CA PRO A 97 -13.09 8.30 11.03
C PRO A 97 -11.98 7.66 11.88
N LYS A 98 -11.44 6.51 11.45
CA LYS A 98 -10.35 5.82 12.17
C LYS A 98 -9.01 6.56 12.05
N PHE A 99 -8.86 7.37 11.01
CA PHE A 99 -7.71 8.27 10.81
C PHE A 99 -7.93 9.66 11.40
N GLY A 100 -9.00 9.88 12.17
CA GLY A 100 -9.34 11.19 12.73
C GLY A 100 -9.89 12.18 11.70
N TYR A 101 -10.33 11.70 10.53
CA TYR A 101 -10.96 12.53 9.52
C TYR A 101 -12.46 12.65 9.81
N GLU A 102 -12.89 13.84 10.22
CA GLU A 102 -14.28 14.13 10.65
C GLU A 102 -15.27 14.29 9.49
N GLY A 103 -14.79 14.20 8.24
CA GLY A 103 -15.59 14.42 7.05
C GLY A 103 -15.00 15.49 6.15
N SER A 104 -15.47 15.52 4.92
CA SER A 104 -15.01 16.49 3.95
C SER A 104 -15.58 17.87 4.27
N SER A 105 -14.74 18.89 4.42
CA SER A 105 -15.19 20.29 4.41
C SER A 105 -15.89 20.67 3.08
N PHE A 106 -15.90 19.78 2.09
CA PHE A 106 -16.58 19.95 0.81
C PHE A 106 -18.11 19.86 0.92
N GLU A 107 -18.67 19.14 1.90
CA GLU A 107 -20.11 19.23 2.21
C GLU A 107 -20.48 20.57 2.90
N HIS A 108 -19.46 21.37 3.29
CA HIS A 108 -19.60 22.71 3.88
C HIS A 108 -19.11 23.86 2.98
N GLY A 109 -19.02 23.66 1.66
CA GLY A 109 -18.81 24.77 0.71
C GLY A 109 -17.43 24.85 0.05
N GLY A 110 -16.61 23.80 0.15
CA GLY A 110 -15.43 23.63 -0.71
C GLY A 110 -14.29 24.65 -0.50
N TYR A 111 -13.19 24.42 -1.20
CA TYR A 111 -11.92 25.14 -1.09
C TYR A 111 -11.91 26.53 -1.78
N LEU A 112 -13.07 27.18 -1.96
CA LEU A 112 -13.21 28.41 -2.76
C LEU A 112 -12.73 29.70 -2.06
N HIS A 113 -12.37 29.66 -0.77
CA HIS A 113 -12.04 30.87 0.01
C HIS A 113 -10.75 30.81 0.84
N ARG A 114 -9.80 29.91 0.55
CA ARG A 114 -8.44 30.05 1.09
C ARG A 114 -7.45 30.19 -0.06
N GLY A 115 -6.89 31.40 -0.16
CA GLY A 115 -5.92 31.80 -1.17
C GLY A 115 -4.80 30.79 -1.27
N PHE A 116 -4.58 30.31 -2.48
CA PHE A 116 -3.52 29.38 -2.83
C PHE A 116 -2.25 30.20 -3.12
N ASP A 117 -1.78 30.94 -2.13
CA ASP A 117 -0.49 31.64 -2.15
C ASP A 117 0.12 31.39 -0.77
N ASP A 118 0.82 30.26 -0.63
CA ASP A 118 1.92 30.02 0.32
C ASP A 118 2.41 28.57 0.11
N ILE A 119 3.11 28.34 -1.00
CA ILE A 119 3.86 27.09 -1.26
C ILE A 119 5.31 27.35 -0.87
N ASP A 120 5.72 26.83 0.29
CA ASP A 120 7.00 27.16 0.93
C ASP A 120 8.07 26.03 0.80
N TRP A 121 8.02 25.18 -0.24
CA TRP A 121 8.93 24.01 -0.30
C TRP A 121 9.61 23.69 -1.64
N LEU A 122 9.61 24.57 -2.63
CA LEU A 122 10.62 24.48 -3.70
C LEU A 122 11.89 25.24 -3.25
N SER A 123 12.77 24.58 -2.50
CA SER A 123 14.16 25.04 -2.40
C SER A 123 14.87 24.70 -3.72
N GLU A 124 15.25 25.72 -4.47
CA GLU A 124 16.02 25.60 -5.71
C GLU A 124 17.44 25.03 -5.45
N SER A 125 17.91 24.22 -6.39
CA SER A 125 19.32 24.17 -6.78
C SER A 125 19.43 23.95 -8.28
#